data_AF-A0A8T2ZJX2-F1
#
_entry.id   AF-A0A8T2ZJX2-F1
#
_cell.length_a   1.000
_cell.length_b   1.000
_cell.length_c   1.000
_cell.angle_alpha   90.00
_cell.angle_beta   90.00
_cell.angle_gamma   90.00
#
_symmetry.space_group_name_H-M   'P 1'
#
loop_
_entity.id
_entity.type
_entity.pdbx_description
1 polymer ?
#
loop_
_entity_poly.entity_id
_entity_poly.type
_entity_poly.pdbx_seq_one_letter_code
_entity_poly.pdbx_strand_id
1 'polypeptide(L)'
;MISSIANGLQVPLISYAATDPTLSALQFPFFVRTTQSDSYQMAAMADLVDFFRWKEVIVVGVDDDYGRNGIAALEEELNKKMAKISYKLMLCNQLDESEVMDKLSKSKLLGSRVYVVHVNPDPKLRIFTVAQKLQMMTDTYTWLATDWLSATLDSFPPTKKTSLGFLQGVVGLRQHTPDSSQKRAFMSRWKRMQQKGSASSELNTYGLQAYDTVWLVAYAIDRFLDEHKNITFSPNSKIRHMKISGLQIEKLKVFTGGNDLRDIVLQTNFTGLSGQIQFNQDRNVFSGGYDVLNIDGVSIRTVGYWSHAAGFSLSPPDARKGKQDSNCCLDQMLDNITWPGGKSKTPRGWVIAVDERPLRIGVPNRASFTDFVTEVHVSHKIRGYCIDVFLKALELVPYHVPYMFQPFGNGRSNPKSDDLVKMVAADVFDAAVGDIAIVTNRTKIVDFSQPYASTGLVIVAPIRNSKSSAWVFLKPFTAEMWCVTAASFVMIAVVIWVLEHRVNDDFRGPPRRQLVTMFMFSFSTLFKTNSEEYLTSITYVGLFFQSSVSVIKGYLIDGIRLP
;
A
#
# COMPACT_ATOMS: atom_id res chain seq x y z
N MET A 1 36.00 9.85 -18.55
CA MET A 1 37.35 10.25 -19.01
C MET A 1 37.33 11.23 -20.18
N ILE A 2 36.75 10.90 -21.35
CA ILE A 2 36.79 11.76 -22.55
C ILE A 2 36.17 13.15 -22.27
N SER A 3 35.03 13.21 -21.58
CA SER A 3 34.40 14.48 -21.20
C SER A 3 35.29 15.37 -20.33
N SER A 4 36.13 14.79 -19.47
CA SER A 4 37.10 15.53 -18.65
C SER A 4 38.20 16.16 -19.50
N ILE A 5 38.67 15.44 -20.53
CA ILE A 5 39.67 15.95 -21.48
C ILE A 5 39.06 17.08 -22.31
N ALA A 6 37.84 16.87 -22.84
CA ALA A 6 37.10 17.87 -23.62
C ALA A 6 36.90 19.18 -22.83
N ASN A 7 36.53 19.08 -21.54
CA ASN A 7 36.44 20.25 -20.65
C ASN A 7 37.79 20.96 -20.48
N GLY A 8 38.87 20.20 -20.24
CA GLY A 8 40.21 20.76 -20.07
C GLY A 8 40.70 21.51 -21.31
N LEU A 9 40.33 21.02 -22.49
CA LEU A 9 40.66 21.62 -23.79
C LEU A 9 39.66 22.66 -24.28
N GLN A 10 38.54 22.84 -23.57
CA GLN A 10 37.41 23.68 -23.98
C GLN A 10 36.87 23.33 -25.37
N VAL A 11 36.87 22.04 -25.71
CA VAL A 11 36.34 21.55 -26.99
C VAL A 11 34.96 20.96 -26.76
N PRO A 12 33.89 21.47 -27.41
CA PRO A 12 32.56 20.88 -27.32
C PRO A 12 32.58 19.40 -27.74
N LEU A 13 32.19 18.51 -26.82
CA LEU A 13 32.04 17.08 -27.05
C LEU A 13 30.55 16.77 -27.21
N ILE A 14 30.17 16.43 -28.45
CA ILE A 14 28.78 16.12 -28.79
C ILE A 14 28.64 14.60 -28.94
N SER A 15 27.75 13.99 -28.17
CA SER A 15 27.51 12.54 -28.22
C SER A 15 26.08 12.19 -28.60
N TYR A 16 25.94 11.25 -29.53
CA TYR A 16 24.64 10.72 -29.95
C TYR A 16 24.22 9.46 -29.18
N ALA A 17 25.09 8.89 -28.34
CA ALA A 17 24.86 7.61 -27.69
C ALA A 17 25.22 7.58 -26.19
N ALA A 18 25.68 8.68 -25.62
CA ALA A 18 26.01 8.75 -24.19
C ALA A 18 24.78 9.20 -23.38
N THR A 19 24.06 8.23 -22.83
CA THR A 19 22.78 8.44 -22.13
C THR A 19 22.92 8.55 -20.60
N ASP A 20 24.09 8.19 -20.04
CA ASP A 20 24.37 8.23 -18.59
C ASP A 20 23.91 9.54 -17.92
N PRO A 21 23.09 9.50 -16.86
CA PRO A 21 22.57 10.69 -16.18
C PRO A 21 23.67 11.58 -15.56
N THR A 22 24.80 11.01 -15.16
CA THR A 22 25.90 11.74 -14.47
C THR A 22 26.72 12.61 -15.41
N LEU A 23 26.60 12.43 -16.74
CA LEU A 23 27.19 13.32 -17.74
C LEU A 23 26.45 14.67 -17.80
N SER A 24 26.35 15.34 -16.67
CA SER A 24 25.58 16.56 -16.45
C SER A 24 26.30 17.80 -16.97
N ALA A 25 25.53 18.83 -17.32
CA ALA A 25 26.07 20.11 -17.77
C ALA A 25 26.94 20.82 -16.71
N LEU A 26 26.67 20.57 -15.43
CA LEU A 26 27.37 21.15 -14.29
C LEU A 26 28.76 20.53 -14.11
N GLN A 27 28.88 19.21 -14.19
CA GLN A 27 30.17 18.52 -14.10
C GLN A 27 30.96 18.59 -15.42
N PHE A 28 30.25 18.60 -16.55
CA PHE A 28 30.84 18.63 -17.90
C PHE A 28 30.35 19.81 -18.75
N PRO A 29 30.91 21.03 -18.54
CA PRO A 29 30.55 22.25 -19.26
C PRO A 29 30.60 22.19 -20.79
N PHE A 30 31.44 21.32 -21.35
CA PHE A 30 31.60 21.18 -22.80
C PHE A 30 30.92 19.93 -23.37
N PHE A 31 30.24 19.15 -22.55
CA PHE A 31 29.49 17.99 -23.02
C PHE A 31 28.07 18.40 -23.43
N VAL A 32 27.66 17.93 -24.59
CA VAL A 32 26.32 18.10 -25.16
C VAL A 32 25.88 16.74 -25.71
N ARG A 33 24.61 16.37 -25.54
CA ARG A 33 24.12 15.08 -26.07
C ARG A 33 22.91 15.27 -26.97
N THR A 34 22.93 14.62 -28.14
CA THR A 34 21.84 14.62 -29.14
C THR A 34 20.92 13.40 -28.98
N THR A 35 20.90 12.81 -27.80
CA THR A 35 20.08 11.67 -27.40
C THR A 35 19.44 11.97 -26.06
N GLN A 36 18.46 11.16 -25.65
CA GLN A 36 17.80 11.36 -24.35
C GLN A 36 18.70 10.86 -23.21
N SER A 37 18.64 11.53 -22.06
CA SER A 37 19.30 11.04 -20.84
C SER A 37 18.52 9.87 -20.25
N ASP A 38 19.22 8.88 -19.70
CA ASP A 38 18.59 7.78 -18.98
C ASP A 38 17.77 8.22 -17.78
N SER A 39 17.95 9.43 -17.26
CA SER A 39 17.06 10.00 -16.24
C SER A 39 15.58 9.94 -16.69
N TYR A 40 15.30 10.32 -17.93
CA TYR A 40 13.95 10.22 -18.51
C TYR A 40 13.54 8.76 -18.76
N GLN A 41 14.47 7.91 -19.20
CA GLN A 41 14.22 6.48 -19.39
C GLN A 41 13.82 5.77 -18.09
N MET A 42 14.51 6.09 -16.99
CA MET A 42 14.27 5.52 -15.68
C MET A 42 12.99 6.04 -15.06
N ALA A 43 12.64 7.31 -15.29
CA ALA A 43 11.32 7.83 -14.93
C ALA A 43 10.19 7.08 -15.67
N ALA A 44 10.34 6.86 -16.98
CA ALA A 44 9.38 6.07 -17.77
C ALA A 44 9.27 4.63 -17.26
N MET A 45 10.38 4.02 -16.87
CA MET A 45 10.41 2.66 -16.32
C MET A 45 9.75 2.57 -14.94
N ALA A 46 10.00 3.56 -14.07
CA ALA A 46 9.34 3.65 -12.77
C ALA A 46 7.83 3.88 -12.90
N ASP A 47 7.41 4.72 -13.85
CA ASP A 47 6.00 4.90 -14.19
C ASP A 47 5.37 3.60 -14.72
N LEU A 48 6.07 2.81 -15.53
CA LEU A 48 5.58 1.49 -15.99
C LEU A 48 5.35 0.55 -14.80
N VAL A 49 6.30 0.52 -13.85
CA VAL A 49 6.22 -0.32 -12.65
C VAL A 49 5.03 0.10 -11.77
N ASP A 50 4.83 1.41 -11.57
CA ASP A 50 3.72 1.95 -10.79
C ASP A 50 2.36 1.75 -11.49
N PHE A 51 2.30 1.92 -12.81
CA PHE A 51 1.11 1.70 -13.63
C PHE A 51 0.54 0.27 -13.45
N PHE A 52 1.42 -0.73 -13.43
CA PHE A 52 1.04 -2.13 -13.16
C PHE A 52 0.99 -2.50 -11.67
N ARG A 53 1.20 -1.52 -10.77
CA ARG A 53 1.11 -1.64 -9.31
C ARG A 53 2.11 -2.64 -8.70
N TRP A 54 3.24 -2.86 -9.35
CA TRP A 54 4.31 -3.66 -8.76
C TRP A 54 5.12 -2.80 -7.78
N LYS A 55 5.52 -3.39 -6.65
CA LYS A 55 6.23 -2.67 -5.57
C LYS A 55 7.69 -3.11 -5.39
N GLU A 56 8.07 -4.26 -5.95
CA GLU A 56 9.43 -4.77 -5.89
C GLU A 56 9.89 -5.27 -7.25
N VAL A 57 11.05 -4.79 -7.69
CA VAL A 57 11.67 -5.19 -8.95
C VAL A 57 13.09 -5.71 -8.74
N ILE A 58 13.49 -6.65 -9.58
CA ILE A 58 14.87 -7.11 -9.72
C ILE A 58 15.48 -6.36 -10.90
N VAL A 59 16.63 -5.72 -10.70
CA VAL A 59 17.29 -4.97 -11.77
C VAL A 59 18.51 -5.73 -12.25
N VAL A 60 18.62 -5.91 -13.56
CA VAL A 60 19.77 -6.51 -14.24
C VAL A 60 20.51 -5.40 -14.97
N GLY A 61 21.78 -5.19 -14.64
CA GLY A 61 22.59 -4.18 -15.34
C GLY A 61 24.06 -4.51 -15.45
N VAL A 62 24.80 -3.71 -16.21
CA VAL A 62 26.26 -3.89 -16.39
C VAL A 62 27.02 -3.26 -15.23
N ASP A 63 28.10 -3.90 -14.78
CA ASP A 63 28.94 -3.44 -13.67
C ASP A 63 29.97 -2.37 -14.10
N ASP A 64 29.49 -1.35 -14.78
CA ASP A 64 30.24 -0.15 -15.18
C ASP A 64 29.54 1.13 -14.71
N ASP A 65 30.11 2.29 -15.03
CA ASP A 65 29.54 3.58 -14.62
C ASP A 65 28.14 3.78 -15.22
N TYR A 66 27.97 3.45 -16.51
CA TYR A 66 26.67 3.55 -17.20
C TYR A 66 25.59 2.74 -16.49
N GLY A 67 25.84 1.45 -16.24
CA GLY A 67 24.87 0.57 -15.60
C GLY A 67 24.59 0.97 -14.14
N ARG A 68 25.62 1.29 -13.34
CA ARG A 68 25.44 1.69 -11.94
C ARG A 68 24.68 3.02 -11.82
N ASN A 69 25.01 4.00 -12.66
CA ASN A 69 24.36 5.31 -12.65
C ASN A 69 22.90 5.23 -13.13
N GLY A 70 22.63 4.41 -14.15
CA GLY A 70 21.26 4.13 -14.60
C GLY A 70 20.41 3.46 -13.52
N ILE A 71 20.98 2.47 -12.81
CA ILE A 71 20.28 1.80 -11.69
C ILE A 71 20.03 2.77 -10.54
N ALA A 72 20.98 3.64 -10.21
CA ALA A 72 20.81 4.65 -9.16
C ALA A 72 19.68 5.64 -9.51
N ALA A 73 19.61 6.09 -10.78
CA ALA A 73 18.50 6.93 -11.24
C ALA A 73 17.15 6.20 -11.17
N LEU A 74 17.10 4.92 -11.52
CA LEU A 74 15.89 4.10 -11.38
C LEU A 74 15.45 3.95 -9.92
N GLU A 75 16.40 3.72 -9.01
CA GLU A 75 16.12 3.60 -7.58
C GLU A 75 15.48 4.88 -7.02
N GLU A 76 15.99 6.04 -7.41
CA GLU A 76 15.41 7.33 -7.03
C GLU A 76 13.97 7.48 -7.53
N GLU A 77 13.71 7.16 -8.80
CA GLU A 77 12.37 7.27 -9.39
C GLU A 77 11.37 6.26 -8.80
N LEU A 78 11.81 5.03 -8.52
CA LEU A 78 10.97 4.01 -7.86
C LEU A 78 10.60 4.42 -6.44
N ASN A 79 11.54 5.00 -5.68
CA ASN A 79 11.28 5.47 -4.32
C ASN A 79 10.18 6.55 -4.29
N LYS A 80 10.14 7.45 -5.28
CA LYS A 80 9.07 8.45 -5.44
C LYS A 80 7.68 7.82 -5.61
N LYS A 81 7.61 6.56 -6.07
CA LYS A 81 6.38 5.78 -6.30
C LYS A 81 6.11 4.71 -5.22
N MET A 82 6.84 4.77 -4.10
CA MET A 82 6.80 3.76 -3.04
C MET A 82 7.08 2.33 -3.55
N ALA A 83 7.89 2.20 -4.61
CA ALA A 83 8.43 0.94 -5.10
C ALA A 83 9.93 0.89 -4.78
N LYS A 84 10.52 -0.30 -4.75
CA LYS A 84 11.95 -0.48 -4.46
C LYS A 84 12.60 -1.54 -5.33
N ILE A 85 13.92 -1.47 -5.44
CA ILE A 85 14.74 -2.52 -6.02
C ILE A 85 15.00 -3.56 -4.93
N SER A 86 14.49 -4.78 -5.08
CA SER A 86 14.70 -5.85 -4.12
C SER A 86 16.04 -6.55 -4.30
N TYR A 87 16.55 -6.58 -5.52
CA TYR A 87 17.85 -7.19 -5.83
C TYR A 87 18.49 -6.56 -7.07
N LYS A 88 19.80 -6.32 -7.01
CA LYS A 88 20.62 -5.77 -8.11
C LYS A 88 21.54 -6.87 -8.63
N LEU A 89 21.33 -7.26 -9.88
CA LEU A 89 22.11 -8.25 -10.60
C LEU A 89 23.06 -7.52 -11.56
N MET A 90 24.29 -7.28 -11.10
CA MET A 90 25.34 -6.62 -11.87
C MET A 90 26.08 -7.65 -12.73
N LEU A 91 26.27 -7.42 -14.04
CA LEU A 91 26.90 -8.32 -15.01
C LEU A 91 28.21 -7.72 -15.52
N CYS A 92 29.23 -8.55 -15.81
CA CYS A 92 30.43 -8.06 -16.47
C CYS A 92 30.15 -7.63 -17.92
N ASN A 93 30.89 -6.64 -18.43
CA ASN A 93 30.62 -6.02 -19.73
C ASN A 93 30.72 -6.98 -20.94
N GLN A 94 31.46 -8.09 -20.82
CA GLN A 94 31.55 -9.07 -21.91
C GLN A 94 30.34 -10.04 -22.01
N LEU A 95 29.42 -9.98 -21.03
CA LEU A 95 28.19 -10.79 -20.96
C LEU A 95 28.46 -12.27 -21.22
N ASP A 96 29.28 -12.92 -20.39
CA ASP A 96 29.49 -14.36 -20.52
C ASP A 96 28.20 -15.13 -20.18
N GLU A 97 27.82 -16.12 -21.00
CA GLU A 97 26.60 -16.89 -20.79
C GLU A 97 26.63 -17.65 -19.46
N SER A 98 27.81 -18.10 -19.03
CA SER A 98 27.97 -18.84 -17.77
C SER A 98 27.68 -17.95 -16.55
N GLU A 99 28.20 -16.71 -16.56
CA GLU A 99 27.96 -15.71 -15.52
C GLU A 99 26.49 -15.30 -15.47
N VAL A 100 25.88 -15.05 -16.63
CA VAL A 100 24.45 -14.72 -16.73
C VAL A 100 23.61 -15.86 -16.16
N MET A 101 23.96 -17.12 -16.46
CA MET A 101 23.26 -18.29 -15.95
C MET A 101 23.37 -18.44 -14.43
N ASP A 102 24.58 -18.31 -13.87
CA ASP A 102 24.80 -18.35 -12.42
C ASP A 102 23.98 -17.27 -11.71
N LYS A 103 24.09 -16.01 -12.17
CA LYS A 103 23.40 -14.89 -11.52
C LYS A 103 21.88 -14.96 -11.66
N LEU A 104 21.35 -15.32 -12.83
CA LEU A 104 19.90 -15.50 -13.01
C LEU A 104 19.37 -16.68 -12.18
N SER A 105 20.13 -17.78 -12.08
CA SER A 105 19.72 -18.94 -11.26
C SER A 105 19.56 -18.57 -9.77
N LYS A 106 20.44 -17.72 -9.24
CA LYS A 106 20.32 -17.18 -7.87
C LYS A 106 19.10 -16.28 -7.72
N SER A 107 18.83 -15.42 -8.70
CA SER A 107 17.65 -14.53 -8.67
C SER A 107 16.31 -15.28 -8.71
N LYS A 108 16.29 -16.49 -9.29
CA LYS A 108 15.09 -17.35 -9.34
C LYS A 108 14.59 -17.75 -7.95
N LEU A 109 15.47 -17.83 -6.96
CA LEU A 109 15.14 -18.18 -5.57
C LEU A 109 14.38 -17.07 -4.84
N LEU A 110 14.48 -15.83 -5.32
CA LEU A 110 13.79 -14.65 -4.77
C LEU A 110 12.29 -14.69 -5.09
N GLY A 111 11.49 -13.89 -4.38
CA GLY A 111 10.04 -13.84 -4.59
C GLY A 111 9.61 -12.96 -5.77
N SER A 112 10.29 -11.83 -5.99
CA SER A 112 9.98 -10.91 -7.09
C SER A 112 10.20 -11.56 -8.46
N ARG A 113 9.30 -11.26 -9.40
CA ARG A 113 9.28 -11.79 -10.77
C ARG A 113 9.26 -10.68 -11.82
N VAL A 114 9.42 -9.42 -11.41
CA VAL A 114 9.51 -8.27 -12.31
C VAL A 114 10.98 -7.92 -12.49
N TYR A 115 11.49 -8.13 -13.70
CA TYR A 115 12.88 -7.87 -14.06
C TYR A 115 12.96 -6.61 -14.92
N VAL A 116 13.79 -5.65 -14.52
CA VAL A 116 14.16 -4.50 -15.33
C VAL A 116 15.57 -4.70 -15.85
N VAL A 117 15.76 -4.71 -17.18
CA VAL A 117 17.05 -4.99 -17.82
C VAL A 117 17.61 -3.71 -18.44
N HIS A 118 18.71 -3.23 -17.86
CA HIS A 118 19.45 -2.05 -18.28
C HIS A 118 20.91 -2.38 -18.59
N VAL A 119 21.17 -2.70 -19.85
CA VAL A 119 22.50 -3.12 -20.33
C VAL A 119 22.86 -2.44 -21.64
N ASN A 120 24.10 -2.61 -22.08
CA ASN A 120 24.53 -2.22 -23.42
C ASN A 120 23.86 -3.12 -24.49
N PRO A 121 23.66 -2.64 -25.74
CA PRO A 121 23.10 -3.44 -26.82
C PRO A 121 23.81 -4.78 -27.01
N ASP A 122 23.07 -5.90 -26.92
CA ASP A 122 23.60 -7.26 -27.06
C ASP A 122 23.00 -7.98 -28.28
N PRO A 123 23.72 -8.07 -29.41
CA PRO A 123 23.24 -8.70 -30.65
C PRO A 123 22.87 -10.18 -30.52
N LYS A 124 23.32 -10.84 -29.45
CA LYS A 124 23.02 -12.25 -29.14
C LYS A 124 21.83 -12.44 -28.22
N LEU A 125 21.30 -11.37 -27.59
CA LEU A 125 20.19 -11.45 -26.64
C LEU A 125 20.41 -12.51 -25.55
N ARG A 126 21.63 -12.57 -24.99
CA ARG A 126 22.10 -13.65 -24.11
C ARG A 126 21.27 -13.75 -22.85
N ILE A 127 20.90 -12.62 -22.24
CA ILE A 127 20.08 -12.58 -21.02
C ILE A 127 18.76 -13.32 -21.25
N PHE A 128 18.05 -13.02 -22.33
CA PHE A 128 16.77 -13.67 -22.65
C PHE A 128 16.93 -15.11 -23.12
N THR A 129 18.03 -15.42 -23.83
CA THR A 129 18.37 -16.80 -24.23
C THR A 129 18.58 -17.68 -22.99
N VAL A 130 19.33 -17.18 -22.00
CA VAL A 130 19.56 -17.88 -20.74
C VAL A 130 18.29 -17.92 -19.88
N ALA A 131 17.52 -16.83 -19.83
CA ALA A 131 16.23 -16.80 -19.14
C ALA A 131 15.27 -17.88 -19.69
N GLN A 132 15.22 -18.07 -21.01
CA GLN A 132 14.46 -19.16 -21.62
C GLN A 132 14.98 -20.54 -21.18
N LYS A 133 16.30 -20.77 -21.23
CA LYS A 133 16.94 -22.03 -20.76
C LYS A 133 16.60 -22.33 -19.29
N LEU A 134 16.51 -21.30 -18.44
CA LEU A 134 16.16 -21.39 -17.01
C LEU A 134 14.64 -21.43 -16.74
N GLN A 135 13.81 -21.44 -17.79
CA GLN A 135 12.34 -21.40 -17.71
C GLN A 135 11.80 -20.15 -16.98
N MET A 136 12.44 -19.00 -17.21
CA MET A 136 12.05 -17.70 -16.66
C MET A 136 11.26 -16.85 -17.67
N MET A 137 10.87 -17.42 -18.82
CA MET A 137 10.00 -16.80 -19.83
C MET A 137 8.56 -17.34 -19.76
N THR A 138 8.01 -17.47 -18.54
CA THR A 138 6.66 -18.01 -18.26
C THR A 138 5.72 -16.92 -17.76
N ASP A 139 4.42 -17.22 -17.67
CA ASP A 139 3.34 -16.29 -17.28
C ASP A 139 3.45 -15.69 -15.87
N THR A 140 4.37 -16.19 -15.05
CA THR A 140 4.68 -15.63 -13.74
C THR A 140 5.75 -14.54 -13.79
N TYR A 141 6.54 -14.46 -14.87
CA TYR A 141 7.63 -13.51 -15.03
C TYR A 141 7.21 -12.30 -15.84
N THR A 142 7.82 -11.16 -15.53
CA THR A 142 7.68 -9.94 -16.28
C THR A 142 9.06 -9.41 -16.60
N TRP A 143 9.29 -9.08 -17.87
CA TRP A 143 10.56 -8.56 -18.35
C TRP A 143 10.35 -7.20 -18.99
N LEU A 144 10.92 -6.19 -18.34
CA LEU A 144 10.98 -4.82 -18.82
C LEU A 144 12.41 -4.55 -19.30
N ALA A 145 12.57 -4.05 -20.51
CA ALA A 145 13.86 -3.70 -21.07
C ALA A 145 13.91 -2.21 -21.40
N THR A 146 15.04 -1.59 -21.08
CA THR A 146 15.34 -0.23 -21.56
C THR A 146 15.60 -0.23 -23.07
N ASP A 147 15.85 0.95 -23.63
CA ASP A 147 15.94 1.16 -25.08
C ASP A 147 16.98 0.33 -25.84
N TRP A 148 17.99 -0.21 -25.15
CA TRP A 148 18.97 -1.14 -25.75
C TRP A 148 18.31 -2.31 -26.50
N LEU A 149 17.17 -2.81 -26.01
CA LEU A 149 16.47 -3.92 -26.66
C LEU A 149 15.92 -3.46 -28.00
N SER A 150 15.20 -2.34 -28.03
CA SER A 150 14.68 -1.78 -29.29
C SER A 150 15.81 -1.45 -30.26
N ALA A 151 16.91 -0.85 -29.79
CA ALA A 151 18.07 -0.54 -30.61
C ALA A 151 18.71 -1.78 -31.24
N THR A 152 18.77 -2.88 -30.47
CA THR A 152 19.28 -4.17 -30.94
C THR A 152 18.33 -4.80 -31.97
N LEU A 153 17.03 -4.86 -31.68
CA LEU A 153 16.02 -5.47 -32.54
C LEU A 153 15.85 -4.71 -33.87
N ASP A 154 15.91 -3.38 -33.82
CA ASP A 154 15.80 -2.54 -35.01
C ASP A 154 17.00 -2.70 -35.95
N SER A 155 18.15 -3.09 -35.40
CA SER A 155 19.38 -3.35 -36.17
C SER A 155 19.40 -4.73 -36.85
N PHE A 156 18.49 -5.64 -36.48
CA PHE A 156 18.43 -6.98 -37.07
C PHE A 156 17.85 -6.97 -38.48
N PRO A 157 18.39 -7.78 -39.41
CA PRO A 157 17.79 -7.97 -40.71
C PRO A 157 16.41 -8.63 -40.57
N PRO A 158 15.49 -8.45 -41.55
CA PRO A 158 14.13 -9.00 -41.49
C PRO A 158 14.08 -10.51 -41.23
N THR A 159 15.06 -11.27 -41.75
CA THR A 159 15.15 -12.73 -41.59
C THR A 159 15.39 -13.18 -40.14
N LYS A 160 16.10 -12.37 -39.34
CA LYS A 160 16.38 -12.66 -37.92
C LYS A 160 15.25 -12.21 -36.99
N LYS A 161 14.35 -11.33 -37.47
CA LYS A 161 13.16 -10.94 -36.70
C LYS A 161 12.15 -12.07 -36.56
N THR A 162 12.16 -13.03 -37.49
CA THR A 162 11.26 -14.20 -37.48
C THR A 162 11.56 -15.19 -36.35
N SER A 163 12.76 -15.18 -35.77
CA SER A 163 13.21 -16.10 -34.71
C SER A 163 13.15 -15.49 -33.30
N LEU A 164 12.34 -14.45 -33.09
CA LEU A 164 12.23 -13.75 -31.80
C LEU A 164 11.15 -14.32 -30.86
N GLY A 165 10.55 -15.46 -31.17
CA GLY A 165 9.45 -16.04 -30.37
C GLY A 165 9.81 -16.30 -28.90
N PHE A 166 11.10 -16.47 -28.57
CA PHE A 166 11.56 -16.61 -27.19
C PHE A 166 11.48 -15.32 -26.37
N LEU A 167 11.33 -14.15 -27.01
CA LEU A 167 11.10 -12.85 -26.39
C LEU A 167 9.62 -12.54 -26.17
N GLN A 168 8.72 -13.49 -26.42
CA GLN A 168 7.29 -13.27 -26.28
C GLN A 168 6.97 -12.70 -24.88
N GLY A 169 6.29 -11.57 -24.90
CA GLY A 169 5.81 -10.83 -23.74
C GLY A 169 6.82 -9.91 -23.06
N VAL A 170 8.02 -9.75 -23.61
CA VAL A 170 8.95 -8.71 -23.14
C VAL A 170 8.39 -7.34 -23.53
N VAL A 171 8.42 -6.41 -22.59
CA VAL A 171 8.07 -5.00 -22.80
C VAL A 171 9.36 -4.20 -22.87
N GLY A 172 9.52 -3.39 -23.91
CA GLY A 172 10.71 -2.57 -24.13
C GLY A 172 10.36 -1.11 -24.30
N LEU A 173 11.29 -0.22 -23.99
CA LEU A 173 11.20 1.18 -24.40
C LEU A 173 11.92 1.39 -25.73
N ARG A 174 11.51 2.39 -26.49
CA ARG A 174 12.26 2.94 -27.63
C ARG A 174 12.18 4.45 -27.57
N GLN A 175 13.30 5.15 -27.75
CA GLN A 175 13.27 6.61 -27.82
C GLN A 175 12.36 7.05 -28.97
N HIS A 176 11.35 7.89 -28.66
CA HIS A 176 10.37 8.33 -29.65
C HIS A 176 11.06 9.17 -30.72
N THR A 177 10.76 8.88 -31.99
CA THR A 177 11.19 9.70 -33.13
C THR A 177 9.99 9.93 -34.05
N PRO A 178 9.61 11.19 -34.33
CA PRO A 178 8.42 11.49 -35.12
C PRO A 178 8.45 10.84 -36.50
N ASP A 179 7.29 10.44 -37.03
CA ASP A 179 7.20 9.98 -38.42
C ASP A 179 7.13 11.16 -39.39
N SER A 180 8.29 11.58 -39.89
CA SER A 180 8.42 12.70 -40.84
C SER A 180 8.62 12.22 -42.28
N SER A 181 8.26 13.06 -43.25
CA SER A 181 8.55 12.80 -44.67
C SER A 181 10.05 12.68 -44.95
N GLN A 182 10.87 13.46 -44.25
CA GLN A 182 12.33 13.41 -44.33
C GLN A 182 12.88 12.07 -43.83
N LYS A 183 12.38 11.58 -42.68
CA LYS A 183 12.72 10.26 -42.13
C LYS A 183 12.34 9.14 -43.10
N ARG A 184 11.12 9.16 -43.65
CA ARG A 184 10.68 8.17 -44.65
C ARG A 184 11.56 8.19 -45.91
N ALA A 185 11.88 9.37 -46.45
CA ALA A 185 12.76 9.51 -47.60
C ALA A 185 14.19 8.99 -47.32
N PHE A 186 14.73 9.29 -46.14
CA PHE A 186 16.03 8.78 -45.71
C PHE A 186 16.04 7.25 -45.59
N MET A 187 15.03 6.67 -44.95
CA MET A 187 14.88 5.22 -44.81
C MET A 187 14.78 4.53 -46.17
N SER A 188 14.02 5.09 -47.12
CA SER A 188 13.98 4.59 -48.50
C SER A 188 15.35 4.65 -49.19
N ARG A 189 16.14 5.71 -48.96
CA ARG A 189 17.51 5.83 -49.48
C ARG A 189 18.45 4.81 -48.83
N TRP A 190 18.36 4.62 -47.51
CA TRP A 190 19.17 3.67 -46.76
C TRP A 190 18.95 2.24 -47.25
N LYS A 191 17.69 1.84 -47.47
CA LYS A 191 17.35 0.53 -48.06
C LYS A 191 18.00 0.29 -49.43
N ARG A 192 18.04 1.31 -50.29
CA ARG A 192 18.75 1.22 -51.57
C ARG A 192 20.27 1.07 -51.39
N MET A 193 20.85 1.67 -50.36
CA MET A 193 22.28 1.51 -50.05
C MET A 193 22.60 0.11 -49.53
N GLN A 194 21.73 -0.47 -48.69
CA GLN A 194 21.85 -1.85 -48.24
C GLN A 194 21.82 -2.84 -49.42
N GLN A 195 20.87 -2.66 -50.36
CA GLN A 195 20.79 -3.49 -51.57
C GLN A 195 22.04 -3.42 -52.44
N LYS A 196 22.75 -2.28 -52.43
CA LYS A 196 24.01 -2.07 -53.14
C LYS A 196 25.25 -2.55 -52.34
N GLY A 197 25.06 -3.07 -51.13
CA GLY A 197 26.15 -3.47 -50.23
C GLY A 197 26.92 -2.31 -49.59
N SER A 198 26.45 -1.06 -49.73
CA SER A 198 27.10 0.13 -49.15
C SER A 198 26.74 0.36 -47.67
N ALA A 199 25.76 -0.37 -47.15
CA ALA A 199 25.37 -0.36 -45.74
C ALA A 199 25.14 -1.80 -45.27
N SER A 200 25.67 -2.15 -44.09
CA SER A 200 25.71 -3.53 -43.58
C SER A 200 24.62 -3.87 -42.56
N SER A 201 23.96 -2.87 -41.96
CA SER A 201 22.93 -3.06 -40.93
C SER A 201 21.66 -2.27 -41.20
N GLU A 202 20.57 -2.68 -40.55
CA GLU A 202 19.37 -1.85 -40.42
C GLU A 202 19.66 -0.64 -39.51
N LEU A 203 18.79 0.36 -39.63
CA LEU A 203 18.93 1.63 -38.92
C LEU A 203 18.06 1.63 -37.65
N ASN A 204 18.68 1.87 -36.50
CA ASN A 204 17.99 2.07 -35.23
C ASN A 204 17.91 3.56 -34.86
N THR A 205 17.30 3.87 -33.71
CA THR A 205 17.15 5.26 -33.24
C THR A 205 18.49 5.98 -33.06
N TYR A 206 19.51 5.31 -32.55
CA TYR A 206 20.86 5.87 -32.41
C TYR A 206 21.49 6.24 -33.77
N GLY A 207 21.20 5.47 -34.82
CA GLY A 207 21.62 5.79 -36.19
C GLY A 207 20.97 7.06 -36.75
N LEU A 208 19.69 7.30 -36.43
CA LEU A 208 19.00 8.55 -36.76
C LEU A 208 19.61 9.74 -36.00
N GLN A 209 19.88 9.55 -34.71
CA GLN A 209 20.51 10.57 -33.88
C GLN A 209 21.92 10.89 -34.38
N ALA A 210 22.73 9.89 -34.72
CA ALA A 210 24.07 10.10 -35.27
C ALA A 210 24.04 10.93 -36.56
N TYR A 211 23.05 10.71 -37.44
CA TYR A 211 22.87 11.51 -38.64
C TYR A 211 22.59 12.98 -38.31
N ASP A 212 21.68 13.24 -37.37
CA ASP A 212 21.36 14.59 -36.94
C ASP A 212 22.52 15.27 -36.19
N THR A 213 23.30 14.51 -35.42
CA THR A 213 24.51 15.03 -34.76
C THR A 213 25.52 15.56 -35.76
N VAL A 214 25.73 14.85 -36.87
CA VAL A 214 26.67 15.31 -37.91
C VAL A 214 26.18 16.62 -38.53
N TRP A 215 24.89 16.75 -38.80
CA TRP A 215 24.30 17.99 -39.30
C TRP A 215 24.39 19.13 -38.28
N LEU A 216 24.12 18.86 -37.00
CA LEU A 216 24.29 19.83 -35.92
C LEU A 216 25.73 20.37 -35.88
N VAL A 217 26.72 19.47 -35.95
CA VAL A 217 28.14 19.85 -35.96
C VAL A 217 28.46 20.67 -37.21
N ALA A 218 27.95 20.29 -38.37
CA ALA A 218 28.15 21.03 -39.61
C ALA A 218 27.60 22.46 -39.52
N TYR A 219 26.35 22.63 -39.09
CA TYR A 219 25.74 23.95 -38.89
C TYR A 219 26.49 24.79 -37.86
N ALA A 220 26.93 24.18 -36.77
CA ALA A 220 27.65 24.90 -35.73
C ALA A 220 29.04 25.38 -36.20
N ILE A 221 29.77 24.55 -36.95
CA ILE A 221 31.07 24.93 -37.51
C ILE A 221 30.91 26.01 -38.58
N ASP A 222 29.93 25.86 -39.48
CA ASP A 222 29.63 26.84 -40.52
C ASP A 222 29.36 28.23 -39.92
N ARG A 223 28.44 28.29 -38.95
CA ARG A 223 28.13 29.52 -38.21
C ARG A 223 29.33 30.06 -37.42
N PHE A 224 30.13 29.20 -36.79
CA PHE A 224 31.33 29.63 -36.07
C PHE A 224 32.35 30.28 -37.00
N LEU A 225 32.58 29.69 -38.19
CA LEU A 225 33.51 30.22 -39.18
C LEU A 225 33.01 31.54 -39.77
N ASP A 226 31.70 31.68 -39.99
CA ASP A 226 31.11 32.94 -40.45
C ASP A 226 31.28 34.07 -39.42
N GLU A 227 31.09 33.78 -38.13
CA GLU A 227 31.19 34.77 -37.06
C GLU A 227 32.65 35.12 -36.68
N HIS A 228 33.55 34.13 -36.60
CA HIS A 228 34.88 34.28 -36.01
C HIS A 228 36.03 34.21 -37.03
N LYS A 229 35.78 33.76 -38.26
CA LYS A 229 36.71 33.65 -39.40
C LYS A 229 37.94 32.75 -39.25
N ASN A 230 38.44 32.52 -38.03
CA ASN A 230 39.63 31.71 -37.75
C ASN A 230 39.46 30.83 -36.50
N ILE A 231 40.04 29.63 -36.52
CA ILE A 231 40.13 28.72 -35.35
C ILE A 231 41.51 28.89 -34.72
N THR A 232 41.57 29.31 -33.45
CA THR A 232 42.83 29.56 -32.74
C THR A 232 42.97 28.68 -31.49
N PHE A 233 44.21 28.31 -31.16
CA PHE A 233 44.52 27.47 -30.01
C PHE A 233 45.66 28.08 -29.19
N SER A 234 45.47 28.21 -27.89
CA SER A 234 46.46 28.80 -26.97
C SER A 234 47.00 27.76 -25.98
N PRO A 235 48.28 27.84 -25.58
CA PRO A 235 48.80 27.05 -24.46
C PRO A 235 48.02 27.38 -23.18
N ASN A 236 47.62 26.38 -22.40
CA ASN A 236 46.94 26.60 -21.12
C ASN A 236 47.83 26.14 -19.96
N SER A 237 48.12 27.06 -19.03
CA SER A 237 48.93 26.79 -17.83
C SER A 237 48.22 25.86 -16.83
N LYS A 238 46.88 25.72 -16.89
CA LYS A 238 46.08 24.90 -15.95
C LYS A 238 46.18 23.38 -16.18
N ILE A 239 46.72 22.93 -17.31
CA ILE A 239 46.77 21.50 -17.68
C ILE A 239 48.03 20.78 -17.13
N ARG A 240 48.95 21.51 -16.49
CA ARG A 240 50.25 21.00 -16.02
C ARG A 240 50.20 19.90 -14.94
N HIS A 241 49.05 19.64 -14.33
CA HIS A 241 48.94 18.69 -13.20
C HIS A 241 48.29 17.35 -13.56
N MET A 242 47.84 17.13 -14.80
CA MET A 242 47.18 15.89 -15.19
C MET A 242 48.18 14.92 -15.86
N LYS A 243 49.01 14.24 -15.05
CA LYS A 243 49.84 13.12 -15.52
C LYS A 243 48.98 11.88 -15.68
N ILE A 244 48.45 11.66 -16.87
CA ILE A 244 47.90 10.36 -17.27
C ILE A 244 49.05 9.59 -17.95
N SER A 245 49.43 8.45 -17.36
CA SER A 245 50.52 7.60 -17.83
C SER A 245 50.45 7.36 -19.35
N GLY A 246 51.46 7.81 -20.09
CA GLY A 246 51.60 7.58 -21.54
C GLY A 246 51.15 8.72 -22.48
N LEU A 247 50.46 9.77 -22.01
CA LEU A 247 50.06 10.92 -22.83
C LEU A 247 50.73 12.21 -22.35
N GLN A 248 51.47 12.90 -23.22
CA GLN A 248 52.05 14.22 -22.94
C GLN A 248 50.97 15.32 -23.03
N ILE A 249 49.99 15.28 -22.13
CA ILE A 249 48.83 16.21 -22.07
C ILE A 249 49.31 17.67 -21.88
N GLU A 250 50.50 17.86 -21.32
CA GLU A 250 51.18 19.16 -21.14
C GLU A 250 51.43 19.92 -22.45
N LYS A 251 51.41 19.23 -23.61
CA LYS A 251 51.59 19.83 -24.94
C LYS A 251 50.27 20.24 -25.61
N LEU A 252 49.12 19.86 -25.05
CA LEU A 252 47.83 20.14 -25.66
C LEU A 252 47.48 21.62 -25.49
N LYS A 253 47.03 22.24 -26.58
CA LYS A 253 46.55 23.62 -26.60
C LYS A 253 45.04 23.64 -26.38
N VAL A 254 44.56 24.64 -25.67
CA VAL A 254 43.13 24.90 -25.44
C VAL A 254 42.55 25.65 -26.62
N PHE A 255 41.33 25.29 -26.99
CA PHE A 255 40.57 25.98 -28.00
C PHE A 255 40.01 27.29 -27.43
N THR A 256 40.47 28.43 -27.92
CA THR A 256 40.11 29.76 -27.40
C THR A 256 38.64 30.09 -27.65
N GLY A 257 38.11 29.75 -28.83
CA GLY A 257 36.70 29.92 -29.21
C GLY A 257 35.77 28.81 -28.70
N GLY A 258 36.21 28.04 -27.71
CA GLY A 258 35.50 26.87 -27.20
C GLY A 258 34.11 27.19 -26.64
N ASN A 259 34.03 28.26 -25.85
CA ASN A 259 32.75 28.70 -25.28
C ASN A 259 31.80 29.18 -26.38
N ASP A 260 32.31 29.95 -27.34
CA ASP A 260 31.49 30.48 -28.44
C ASP A 260 30.94 29.36 -29.31
N LEU A 261 31.78 28.38 -29.67
CA LEU A 261 31.33 27.20 -30.42
C LEU A 261 30.30 26.38 -29.63
N ARG A 262 30.51 26.19 -28.32
CA ARG A 262 29.51 25.53 -27.45
C ARG A 262 28.18 26.28 -27.49
N ASP A 263 28.22 27.60 -27.37
CA ASP A 263 27.01 28.41 -27.30
C ASP A 263 26.28 28.42 -28.65
N ILE A 264 27.02 28.43 -29.77
CA ILE A 264 26.47 28.22 -31.12
C ILE A 264 25.78 26.86 -31.23
N VAL A 265 26.42 25.77 -30.76
CA VAL A 265 25.81 24.42 -30.74
C VAL A 265 24.48 24.44 -29.97
N LEU A 266 24.45 25.06 -28.78
CA LEU A 266 23.26 25.12 -27.95
C LEU A 266 22.14 25.98 -28.54
N GLN A 267 22.50 27.03 -29.29
CA GLN A 267 21.56 27.90 -30.00
C GLN A 267 21.06 27.33 -31.33
N THR A 268 21.69 26.27 -31.84
CA THR A 268 21.33 25.69 -33.13
C THR A 268 19.99 24.96 -33.01
N ASN A 269 19.04 25.30 -33.90
CA ASN A 269 17.69 24.75 -33.91
C ASN A 269 17.31 24.36 -35.34
N PHE A 270 17.07 23.07 -35.55
CA PHE A 270 16.60 22.55 -36.83
C PHE A 270 15.79 21.27 -36.60
N THR A 271 15.06 20.86 -37.63
CA THR A 271 14.35 19.57 -37.64
C THR A 271 15.16 18.55 -38.43
N GLY A 272 15.61 17.51 -37.75
CA GLY A 272 16.34 16.38 -38.33
C GLY A 272 15.45 15.15 -38.53
N LEU A 273 16.09 13.99 -38.69
CA LEU A 273 15.41 12.71 -38.87
C LEU A 273 14.80 12.15 -37.58
N SER A 274 15.42 12.46 -36.43
CA SER A 274 14.98 12.04 -35.10
C SER A 274 13.97 13.00 -34.46
N GLY A 275 13.70 14.15 -35.09
CA GLY A 275 12.76 15.15 -34.61
C GLY A 275 13.39 16.55 -34.54
N GLN A 276 12.83 17.40 -33.70
CA GLN A 276 13.34 18.75 -33.47
C GLN A 276 14.60 18.69 -32.57
N ILE A 277 15.73 19.18 -33.06
CA ILE A 277 16.96 19.30 -32.29
C ILE A 277 16.98 20.67 -31.61
N GLN A 278 16.74 20.65 -30.30
CA GLN A 278 16.81 21.82 -29.43
C GLN A 278 17.27 21.36 -28.04
N PHE A 279 18.16 22.12 -27.42
CA PHE A 279 18.74 21.77 -26.12
C PHE A 279 18.04 22.48 -24.96
N ASN A 280 17.90 21.78 -23.84
CA ASN A 280 17.46 22.37 -22.57
C ASN A 280 18.64 22.94 -21.77
N GLN A 281 18.38 23.48 -20.58
CA GLN A 281 19.42 24.03 -19.70
C GLN A 281 20.46 22.99 -19.26
N ASP A 282 20.07 21.72 -19.20
CA ASP A 282 20.95 20.58 -18.88
C ASP A 282 21.76 20.08 -20.10
N ARG A 283 21.63 20.76 -21.25
CA ARG A 283 22.27 20.41 -22.54
C ARG A 283 21.88 19.02 -23.07
N ASN A 284 20.68 18.60 -22.73
CA ASN A 284 20.02 17.43 -23.30
C ASN A 284 19.05 17.90 -24.40
N VAL A 285 18.83 17.09 -25.43
CA VAL A 285 17.75 17.35 -26.38
C VAL A 285 16.41 17.32 -25.67
N PHE A 286 15.52 18.25 -26.00
CA PHE A 286 14.16 18.29 -25.45
C PHE A 286 13.46 16.94 -25.69
N SER A 287 13.03 16.28 -24.60
CA SER A 287 12.56 14.89 -24.65
C SER A 287 11.30 14.77 -25.52
N GLY A 288 11.39 13.94 -26.55
CA GLY A 288 10.24 13.50 -27.37
C GLY A 288 9.45 12.36 -26.73
N GLY A 289 9.82 11.90 -25.52
CA GLY A 289 9.21 10.75 -24.86
C GLY A 289 9.75 9.40 -25.35
N TYR A 290 9.06 8.33 -24.98
CA TYR A 290 9.39 6.95 -25.33
C TYR A 290 8.18 6.22 -25.93
N ASP A 291 8.42 5.39 -26.94
CA ASP A 291 7.46 4.37 -27.39
C ASP A 291 7.54 3.18 -26.44
N VAL A 292 6.39 2.70 -25.97
CA VAL A 292 6.27 1.46 -25.22
C VAL A 292 6.01 0.33 -26.21
N LEU A 293 6.95 -0.60 -26.29
CA LEU A 293 6.91 -1.74 -27.20
C LEU A 293 6.56 -3.01 -26.45
N ASN A 294 5.77 -3.89 -27.07
CA ASN A 294 5.49 -5.23 -26.61
C ASN A 294 5.78 -6.25 -27.71
N ILE A 295 6.51 -7.31 -27.37
CA ILE A 295 6.84 -8.38 -28.31
C ILE A 295 5.74 -9.44 -28.21
N ASP A 296 4.93 -9.57 -29.26
CA ASP A 296 3.86 -10.55 -29.33
C ASP A 296 4.14 -11.56 -30.44
N GLY A 297 4.61 -12.74 -30.03
CA GLY A 297 5.11 -13.79 -30.90
C GLY A 297 6.29 -13.31 -31.74
N VAL A 298 6.04 -13.06 -33.03
CA VAL A 298 7.06 -12.59 -34.00
C VAL A 298 6.96 -11.07 -34.25
N SER A 299 5.91 -10.43 -33.75
CA SER A 299 5.63 -9.02 -34.01
C SER A 299 6.11 -8.12 -32.87
N ILE A 300 6.68 -6.97 -33.23
CA ILE A 300 7.00 -5.90 -32.28
C ILE A 300 5.90 -4.85 -32.43
N ARG A 301 4.98 -4.80 -31.46
CA ARG A 301 3.86 -3.85 -31.45
C ARG A 301 4.19 -2.66 -30.56
N THR A 302 3.83 -1.46 -30.99
CA THR A 302 3.79 -0.29 -30.10
C THR A 302 2.46 -0.30 -29.36
N VAL A 303 2.48 -0.38 -28.03
CA VAL A 303 1.28 -0.43 -27.17
C VAL A 303 0.94 0.93 -26.57
N GLY A 304 1.81 1.92 -26.74
CA GLY A 304 1.55 3.29 -26.32
C GLY A 304 2.82 4.12 -26.31
N TYR A 305 2.72 5.31 -25.75
CA TYR A 305 3.75 6.31 -25.67
C TYR A 305 3.81 6.86 -24.25
N TRP A 306 5.00 7.24 -23.82
CA TRP A 306 5.24 7.91 -22.56
C TRP A 306 5.84 9.28 -22.80
N SER A 307 5.41 10.27 -22.03
CA SER A 307 6.05 11.59 -21.98
C SER A 307 6.14 12.07 -20.55
N HIS A 308 7.22 12.77 -20.21
CA HIS A 308 7.45 13.28 -18.86
C HIS A 308 6.31 14.17 -18.34
N ALA A 309 5.64 14.93 -19.22
CA ALA A 309 4.57 15.84 -18.82
C ALA A 309 3.19 15.17 -18.67
N ALA A 310 2.90 14.12 -19.44
CA ALA A 310 1.54 13.55 -19.52
C ALA A 310 1.44 12.07 -19.11
N GLY A 311 2.55 11.39 -18.80
CA GLY A 311 2.56 9.95 -18.52
C GLY A 311 2.26 9.12 -19.77
N PHE A 312 1.57 7.98 -19.60
CA PHE A 312 1.22 7.06 -20.70
C PHE A 312 0.02 7.49 -21.53
N SER A 313 0.11 7.29 -22.84
CA SER A 313 -0.93 7.61 -23.81
C SER A 313 -0.92 6.67 -25.01
N LEU A 314 -2.07 6.48 -25.65
CA LEU A 314 -2.18 5.81 -26.95
C LEU A 314 -1.76 6.71 -28.14
N SER A 315 -1.74 8.03 -27.94
CA SER A 315 -1.35 8.99 -28.99
C SER A 315 0.10 9.43 -28.83
N PRO A 316 0.86 9.59 -29.92
CA PRO A 316 2.25 10.03 -29.85
C PRO A 316 2.37 11.45 -29.28
N PRO A 317 3.49 11.78 -28.62
CA PRO A 317 3.68 13.08 -27.97
C PRO A 317 3.52 14.29 -28.91
N ASP A 318 3.90 14.15 -30.17
CA ASP A 318 3.83 15.24 -31.15
C ASP A 318 2.41 15.61 -31.57
N ALA A 319 1.46 14.68 -31.50
CA ALA A 319 0.08 14.90 -31.91
C ALA A 319 -0.72 15.79 -30.93
N ARG A 320 -0.15 16.07 -29.75
CA ARG A 320 -0.83 16.80 -28.66
C ARG A 320 -0.42 18.27 -28.52
N LYS A 321 0.40 18.82 -29.42
CA LYS A 321 0.74 20.27 -29.43
C LYS A 321 -0.55 21.11 -29.60
N GLY A 322 -1.16 21.54 -28.50
CA GLY A 322 -2.36 22.41 -28.49
C GLY A 322 -3.38 22.18 -27.37
N LYS A 323 -3.29 21.12 -26.56
CA LYS A 323 -4.20 20.89 -25.42
C LYS A 323 -3.43 20.69 -24.12
N GLN A 324 -3.07 21.80 -23.45
CA GLN A 324 -2.67 21.77 -22.05
C GLN A 324 -3.90 21.95 -21.17
N ASP A 325 -4.68 20.87 -21.00
CA ASP A 325 -5.65 20.82 -19.91
C ASP A 325 -4.93 20.31 -18.66
N SER A 326 -4.97 21.13 -17.61
CA SER A 326 -4.18 21.05 -16.38
C SER A 326 -4.63 19.94 -15.41
N ASN A 327 -5.30 18.90 -15.90
CA ASN A 327 -5.82 17.77 -15.11
C ASN A 327 -5.61 16.42 -15.83
N CYS A 328 -4.38 16.12 -16.28
CA CYS A 328 -4.11 14.96 -17.13
C CYS A 328 -3.70 13.66 -16.39
N CYS A 329 -3.89 13.58 -15.06
CA CYS A 329 -3.51 12.39 -14.27
C CYS A 329 -4.54 11.24 -14.30
N LEU A 330 -5.72 11.41 -14.90
CA LEU A 330 -6.83 10.45 -14.78
C LEU A 330 -6.95 9.42 -15.93
N ASP A 331 -6.32 9.64 -17.08
CA ASP A 331 -6.48 8.76 -18.27
C ASP A 331 -5.15 8.23 -18.81
N GLN A 332 -4.25 7.76 -17.92
CA GLN A 332 -3.09 7.00 -18.39
C GLN A 332 -3.56 5.69 -19.01
N MET A 333 -3.23 5.46 -20.28
CA MET A 333 -3.69 4.28 -21.02
C MET A 333 -2.57 3.70 -21.88
N LEU A 334 -2.47 2.38 -21.84
CA LEU A 334 -1.69 1.55 -22.74
C LEU A 334 -2.63 0.52 -23.37
N ASP A 335 -2.34 0.14 -24.61
CA ASP A 335 -3.03 -0.96 -25.30
C ASP A 335 -2.73 -2.30 -24.60
N ASN A 336 -3.50 -3.32 -24.94
CA ASN A 336 -3.39 -4.64 -24.30
C ASN A 336 -1.97 -5.23 -24.48
N ILE A 337 -1.31 -5.52 -23.35
CA ILE A 337 0.03 -6.09 -23.31
C ILE A 337 -0.08 -7.61 -23.23
N THR A 338 0.63 -8.29 -24.12
CA THR A 338 0.86 -9.74 -24.01
C THR A 338 2.07 -9.95 -23.10
N TRP A 339 1.94 -10.81 -22.10
CA TRP A 339 3.00 -11.15 -21.15
C TRP A 339 3.66 -12.48 -21.51
N PRO A 340 4.82 -12.81 -20.92
CA PRO A 340 5.48 -14.09 -21.20
C PRO A 340 4.54 -15.28 -20.98
N GLY A 341 4.71 -16.35 -21.75
CA GLY A 341 3.73 -17.44 -21.81
C GLY A 341 2.42 -17.11 -22.58
N GLY A 342 2.32 -15.94 -23.22
CA GLY A 342 1.23 -15.60 -24.14
C GLY A 342 -0.09 -15.22 -23.47
N LYS A 343 -0.05 -14.74 -22.23
CA LYS A 343 -1.24 -14.32 -21.48
C LYS A 343 -1.43 -12.81 -21.59
N SER A 344 -2.67 -12.34 -21.71
CA SER A 344 -2.99 -10.90 -21.65
C SER A 344 -3.23 -10.38 -20.23
N LYS A 345 -3.46 -11.28 -19.26
CA LYS A 345 -3.65 -10.90 -17.87
C LYS A 345 -2.30 -10.50 -17.26
N THR A 346 -2.22 -9.29 -16.70
CA THR A 346 -1.04 -8.80 -16.00
C THR A 346 -0.57 -9.79 -14.93
N PRO A 347 0.69 -10.26 -15.00
CA PRO A 347 1.28 -11.11 -13.97
C PRO A 347 1.27 -10.39 -12.63
N ARG A 348 1.14 -11.17 -11.55
CA ARG A 348 1.18 -10.64 -10.20
C ARG A 348 2.53 -9.97 -9.88
N GLY A 349 3.58 -10.34 -10.60
CA GLY A 349 4.93 -9.80 -10.43
C GLY A 349 5.74 -10.46 -9.31
N TRP A 350 5.24 -11.54 -8.71
CA TRP A 350 5.92 -12.29 -7.67
C TRP A 350 5.38 -13.73 -7.52
N VAL A 351 6.17 -14.58 -6.88
CA VAL A 351 5.78 -15.88 -6.32
C VAL A 351 6.37 -16.01 -4.91
N ILE A 352 5.90 -16.98 -4.12
CA ILE A 352 6.46 -17.22 -2.78
C ILE A 352 7.92 -17.65 -2.94
N ALA A 353 8.86 -16.89 -2.37
CA ALA A 353 10.29 -17.21 -2.45
C ALA A 353 10.63 -18.48 -1.66
N VAL A 354 11.75 -19.11 -2.02
CA VAL A 354 12.27 -20.26 -1.27
C VAL A 354 13.06 -19.80 -0.03
N ASP A 355 13.72 -18.62 -0.11
CA ASP A 355 14.60 -18.05 0.94
C ASP A 355 14.06 -16.71 1.50
N GLU A 356 12.77 -16.62 1.85
CA GLU A 356 12.19 -15.40 2.41
C GLU A 356 12.42 -15.28 3.93
N ARG A 357 12.81 -14.08 4.41
CA ARG A 357 12.74 -13.71 5.84
C ARG A 357 11.31 -13.24 6.15
N PRO A 358 10.48 -14.00 6.87
CA PRO A 358 9.09 -13.62 7.12
C PRO A 358 9.01 -12.50 8.15
N LEU A 359 8.02 -11.61 8.01
CA LEU A 359 7.66 -10.65 9.05
C LEU A 359 7.29 -11.40 10.35
N ARG A 360 7.91 -11.00 11.44
CA ARG A 360 7.62 -11.50 12.80
C ARG A 360 6.44 -10.73 13.35
N ILE A 361 5.26 -11.31 13.27
CA ILE A 361 4.02 -10.68 13.74
C ILE A 361 3.76 -11.12 15.18
N GLY A 362 3.86 -10.19 16.11
CA GLY A 362 3.55 -10.41 17.52
C GLY A 362 2.04 -10.58 17.75
N VAL A 363 1.66 -11.63 18.45
CA VAL A 363 0.25 -11.97 18.69
C VAL A 363 0.02 -12.25 20.19
N PRO A 364 -0.96 -11.62 20.86
CA PRO A 364 -1.14 -11.80 22.30
C PRO A 364 -1.61 -13.22 22.65
N ASN A 365 -0.82 -13.94 23.45
CA ASN A 365 -1.18 -15.26 23.98
C ASN A 365 -1.83 -15.11 25.37
N ARG A 366 -3.16 -15.09 25.40
CA ARG A 366 -3.98 -14.73 26.57
C ARG A 366 -4.58 -15.96 27.25
N ALA A 367 -4.94 -15.81 28.53
CA ALA A 367 -5.69 -16.84 29.28
C ALA A 367 -7.22 -16.69 29.14
N SER A 368 -7.70 -15.48 28.83
CA SER A 368 -9.12 -15.18 28.60
C SER A 368 -9.33 -14.52 27.23
N PHE A 369 -10.56 -14.56 26.71
CA PHE A 369 -10.93 -14.02 25.39
C PHE A 369 -10.23 -14.74 24.23
N THR A 370 -10.12 -16.07 24.31
CA THR A 370 -9.43 -16.92 23.31
C THR A 370 -10.08 -16.90 21.93
N ASP A 371 -11.33 -16.44 21.81
CA ASP A 371 -12.04 -16.30 20.54
C ASP A 371 -11.44 -15.21 19.65
N PHE A 372 -10.85 -14.16 20.25
CA PHE A 372 -10.21 -13.08 19.50
C PHE A 372 -8.88 -13.52 18.92
N VAL A 373 -8.06 -14.19 19.74
CA VAL A 373 -6.74 -14.71 19.41
C VAL A 373 -6.37 -15.80 20.42
N THR A 374 -5.90 -16.96 19.94
CA THR A 374 -5.31 -18.01 20.76
C THR A 374 -4.30 -18.84 19.99
N GLU A 375 -3.32 -19.40 20.71
CA GLU A 375 -2.44 -20.44 20.20
C GLU A 375 -3.05 -21.82 20.50
N VAL A 376 -3.13 -22.68 19.49
CA VAL A 376 -3.54 -24.08 19.65
C VAL A 376 -2.35 -24.89 20.12
N HIS A 377 -2.39 -25.34 21.38
CA HIS A 377 -1.26 -25.98 22.08
C HIS A 377 -0.68 -27.22 21.39
N VAL A 378 -1.45 -27.91 20.54
CA VAL A 378 -1.03 -29.16 19.89
C VAL A 378 -0.37 -28.91 18.53
N SER A 379 -0.81 -27.87 17.81
CA SER A 379 -0.36 -27.60 16.44
C SER A 379 0.47 -26.32 16.32
N HIS A 380 0.65 -25.57 17.42
CA HIS A 380 1.23 -24.23 17.46
C HIS A 380 0.61 -23.26 16.44
N LYS A 381 -0.60 -23.56 15.95
CA LYS A 381 -1.32 -22.70 15.02
C LYS A 381 -2.03 -21.62 15.80
N ILE A 382 -1.88 -20.39 15.34
CA ILE A 382 -2.56 -19.22 15.88
C ILE A 382 -3.88 -19.04 15.12
N ARG A 383 -4.98 -18.88 15.86
CA ARG A 383 -6.33 -18.69 15.32
C ARG A 383 -7.11 -17.67 16.14
N GLY A 384 -8.20 -17.16 15.57
CA GLY A 384 -9.12 -16.25 16.24
C GLY A 384 -9.59 -15.13 15.32
N TYR A 385 -10.62 -14.40 15.74
CA TYR A 385 -11.25 -13.35 14.94
C TYR A 385 -10.24 -12.33 14.37
N CYS A 386 -9.27 -11.87 15.18
CA CYS A 386 -8.28 -10.88 14.72
C CYS A 386 -7.33 -11.44 13.66
N ILE A 387 -7.03 -12.74 13.75
CA ILE A 387 -6.19 -13.43 12.76
C ILE A 387 -6.95 -13.57 11.45
N ASP A 388 -8.23 -13.93 11.50
CA ASP A 388 -9.06 -14.07 10.30
C ASP A 388 -9.20 -12.72 9.56
N VAL A 389 -9.38 -11.61 10.30
CA VAL A 389 -9.38 -10.25 9.73
C VAL A 389 -8.04 -9.92 9.07
N PHE A 390 -6.92 -10.23 9.74
CA PHE A 390 -5.58 -10.01 9.17
C PHE A 390 -5.35 -10.82 7.89
N LEU A 391 -5.72 -12.10 7.89
CA LEU A 391 -5.61 -12.97 6.72
C LEU A 391 -6.46 -12.45 5.55
N LYS A 392 -7.67 -11.97 5.83
CA LYS A 392 -8.55 -11.36 4.81
C LYS A 392 -8.00 -10.04 4.28
N ALA A 393 -7.39 -9.21 5.13
CA ALA A 393 -6.71 -8.00 4.68
C ALA A 393 -5.51 -8.35 3.77
N LEU A 394 -4.75 -9.39 4.12
CA LEU A 394 -3.61 -9.84 3.34
C LEU A 394 -3.99 -10.36 1.94
N GLU A 395 -5.17 -10.99 1.79
CA GLU A 395 -5.71 -11.40 0.47
C GLU A 395 -5.91 -10.21 -0.49
N LEU A 396 -6.15 -9.01 0.03
CA LEU A 396 -6.34 -7.79 -0.76
C LEU A 396 -5.02 -7.10 -1.14
N VAL A 397 -3.90 -7.50 -0.54
CA VAL A 397 -2.59 -6.91 -0.82
C VAL A 397 -2.08 -7.46 -2.17
N PRO A 398 -1.69 -6.58 -3.12
CA PRO A 398 -1.26 -7.01 -4.45
C PRO A 398 0.09 -7.76 -4.44
N TYR A 399 0.87 -7.62 -3.37
CA TYR A 399 2.18 -8.27 -3.15
C TYR A 399 2.14 -9.33 -2.03
N HIS A 400 3.10 -10.27 -2.02
CA HIS A 400 3.23 -11.22 -0.92
C HIS A 400 3.82 -10.50 0.26
N VAL A 401 3.34 -10.84 1.44
CA VAL A 401 4.02 -10.51 2.67
C VAL A 401 4.25 -11.85 3.35
N PRO A 402 5.47 -12.43 3.33
CA PRO A 402 5.74 -13.58 4.16
C PRO A 402 5.64 -13.14 5.61
N TYR A 403 4.93 -13.90 6.43
CA TYR A 403 4.80 -13.62 7.84
C TYR A 403 4.86 -14.91 8.66
N MET A 404 5.31 -14.78 9.89
CA MET A 404 5.17 -15.79 10.92
C MET A 404 4.55 -15.13 12.14
N PHE A 405 3.56 -15.80 12.73
CA PHE A 405 3.03 -15.33 14.00
C PHE A 405 3.92 -15.81 15.15
N GLN A 406 4.25 -14.89 16.05
CA GLN A 406 5.01 -15.17 17.25
C GLN A 406 4.15 -14.85 18.48
N PRO A 407 3.80 -15.86 19.30
CA PRO A 407 2.98 -15.64 20.48
C PRO A 407 3.75 -14.80 21.51
N PHE A 408 3.06 -13.81 22.08
CA PHE A 408 3.58 -12.94 23.13
C PHE A 408 2.79 -13.14 24.42
N GLY A 409 3.49 -13.61 25.46
CA GLY A 409 2.89 -13.96 26.75
C GLY A 409 3.09 -15.43 27.10
N ASN A 410 2.57 -15.83 28.25
CA ASN A 410 2.74 -17.18 28.80
C ASN A 410 1.48 -18.07 28.65
N GLY A 411 0.39 -17.56 28.05
CA GLY A 411 -0.90 -18.26 27.95
C GLY A 411 -1.63 -18.51 29.28
N ARG A 412 -1.02 -18.17 30.42
CA ARG A 412 -1.56 -18.37 31.78
C ARG A 412 -2.12 -17.10 32.40
N SER A 413 -1.62 -15.95 31.97
CA SER A 413 -2.06 -14.62 32.36
C SER A 413 -2.19 -13.74 31.12
N ASN A 414 -3.10 -12.76 31.14
CA ASN A 414 -3.23 -11.86 30.00
C ASN A 414 -2.00 -10.95 29.88
N PRO A 415 -1.29 -10.96 28.73
CA PRO A 415 -0.17 -10.08 28.46
C PRO A 415 -0.62 -8.62 28.39
N LYS A 416 0.23 -7.70 28.84
CA LYS A 416 -0.02 -6.26 28.72
C LYS A 416 0.17 -5.82 27.28
N SER A 417 -0.84 -5.23 26.67
CA SER A 417 -0.74 -4.72 25.30
C SER A 417 0.32 -3.61 25.15
N ASP A 418 0.61 -2.85 26.21
CA ASP A 418 1.67 -1.83 26.19
C ASP A 418 3.05 -2.45 25.94
N ASP A 419 3.32 -3.63 26.49
CA ASP A 419 4.61 -4.30 26.32
C ASP A 419 4.73 -4.89 24.91
N LEU A 420 3.64 -5.44 24.36
CA LEU A 420 3.60 -5.89 22.96
C LEU A 420 3.87 -4.74 21.99
N VAL A 421 3.28 -3.57 22.24
CA VAL A 421 3.50 -2.37 21.40
C VAL A 421 4.95 -1.87 21.51
N LYS A 422 5.54 -1.91 22.71
CA LYS A 422 6.96 -1.57 22.88
C LYS A 422 7.89 -2.55 22.14
N MET A 423 7.54 -3.83 22.05
CA MET A 423 8.30 -4.81 21.28
C MET A 423 8.29 -4.50 19.78
N VAL A 424 7.19 -3.95 19.26
CA VAL A 424 7.12 -3.44 17.87
C VAL A 424 8.00 -2.20 17.72
N ALA A 425 7.91 -1.24 18.63
CA ALA A 425 8.74 -0.03 18.59
C ALA A 425 10.26 -0.29 18.74
N ALA A 426 10.64 -1.45 19.29
CA ALA A 426 12.02 -1.87 19.47
C ALA A 426 12.52 -2.83 18.37
N ASP A 427 11.79 -2.98 17.25
CA ASP A 427 12.09 -3.87 16.13
C ASP A 427 12.26 -5.37 16.52
N VAL A 428 11.68 -5.78 17.65
CA VAL A 428 11.63 -7.19 18.06
C VAL A 428 10.55 -7.92 17.26
N PHE A 429 9.40 -7.30 17.08
CA PHE A 429 8.36 -7.72 16.14
C PHE A 429 8.23 -6.67 15.05
N ASP A 430 8.00 -7.11 13.81
CA ASP A 430 7.85 -6.20 12.67
C ASP A 430 6.42 -5.62 12.61
N ALA A 431 5.44 -6.31 13.21
CA ALA A 431 4.07 -5.84 13.40
C ALA A 431 3.40 -6.57 14.57
N ALA A 432 2.23 -6.10 15.01
CA ALA A 432 1.40 -6.82 15.99
C ALA A 432 -0.06 -6.92 15.55
N VAL A 433 -0.68 -8.08 15.78
CA VAL A 433 -2.09 -8.35 15.43
C VAL A 433 -2.84 -8.83 16.66
N GLY A 434 -3.98 -8.20 16.95
CA GLY A 434 -4.87 -8.57 18.04
C GLY A 434 -5.88 -7.49 18.38
N ASP A 435 -6.59 -7.68 19.49
CA ASP A 435 -7.49 -6.71 20.10
C ASP A 435 -6.69 -5.66 20.92
N ILE A 436 -5.92 -4.84 20.20
CA ILE A 436 -5.07 -3.80 20.78
C ILE A 436 -5.81 -2.47 20.74
N ALA A 437 -6.18 -1.94 21.90
CA ALA A 437 -6.83 -0.65 21.99
C ALA A 437 -5.91 0.48 21.49
N ILE A 438 -6.45 1.33 20.61
CA ILE A 438 -5.77 2.53 20.12
C ILE A 438 -5.91 3.62 21.19
N VAL A 439 -4.81 4.00 21.83
CA VAL A 439 -4.76 5.05 22.85
C VAL A 439 -3.60 6.01 22.57
N THR A 440 -3.75 7.27 22.97
CA THR A 440 -2.82 8.37 22.63
C THR A 440 -1.36 8.11 23.00
N ASN A 441 -1.09 7.34 24.06
CA ASN A 441 0.29 7.05 24.44
C ASN A 441 0.97 6.04 23.49
N ARG A 442 0.19 5.11 22.91
CA ARG A 442 0.70 4.10 21.97
C ARG A 442 0.92 4.67 20.58
N THR A 443 0.05 5.58 20.13
CA THR A 443 0.17 6.25 18.82
C THR A 443 1.38 7.17 18.71
N LYS A 444 2.07 7.47 19.83
CA LYS A 444 3.32 8.25 19.82
C LYS A 444 4.54 7.42 19.47
N ILE A 445 4.47 6.10 19.60
CA ILE A 445 5.61 5.19 19.48
C ILE A 445 5.46 4.16 18.35
N VAL A 446 4.23 3.91 17.89
CA VAL A 446 3.95 3.07 16.72
C VAL A 446 2.77 3.65 15.94
N ASP A 447 2.73 3.34 14.64
CA ASP A 447 1.58 3.63 13.79
C ASP A 447 0.51 2.54 13.92
N PHE A 448 -0.76 2.93 13.81
CA PHE A 448 -1.91 2.03 13.84
C PHE A 448 -2.69 2.07 12.53
N SER A 449 -3.29 0.94 12.17
CA SER A 449 -4.32 0.92 11.13
C SER A 449 -5.61 1.62 11.60
N GLN A 450 -6.55 1.81 10.66
CA GLN A 450 -7.90 2.18 11.06
C GLN A 450 -8.54 1.08 11.93
N PRO A 451 -9.32 1.44 12.96
CA PRO A 451 -9.96 0.46 13.83
C PRO A 451 -10.96 -0.38 13.03
N TYR A 452 -10.82 -1.71 13.10
CA TYR A 452 -11.71 -2.65 12.44
C TYR A 452 -12.91 -3.07 13.30
N ALA A 453 -12.88 -2.77 14.61
CA ALA A 453 -13.96 -3.03 15.54
C ALA A 453 -14.10 -1.86 16.55
N SER A 454 -15.30 -1.31 16.66
CA SER A 454 -15.63 -0.30 17.67
C SER A 454 -16.14 -0.97 18.94
N THR A 455 -15.58 -0.65 20.10
CA THR A 455 -16.10 -1.10 21.40
C THR A 455 -16.55 0.10 22.23
N GLY A 456 -17.70 -0.05 22.89
CA GLY A 456 -18.23 0.91 23.86
C GLY A 456 -18.12 0.36 25.28
N LEU A 457 -18.00 1.25 26.27
CA LEU A 457 -18.03 0.87 27.69
C LEU A 457 -19.45 0.43 28.07
N VAL A 458 -19.58 -0.81 28.57
CA VAL A 458 -20.83 -1.37 29.05
C VAL A 458 -20.65 -1.86 30.48
N ILE A 459 -21.64 -1.61 31.35
CA ILE A 459 -21.66 -2.08 32.72
C ILE A 459 -22.44 -3.40 32.77
N VAL A 460 -21.81 -4.47 33.25
CA VAL A 460 -22.45 -5.75 33.50
C VAL A 460 -22.72 -5.88 34.99
N ALA A 461 -24.00 -5.98 35.36
CA ALA A 461 -24.43 -6.14 36.76
C ALA A 461 -25.21 -7.46 36.94
N PRO A 462 -24.92 -8.24 38.00
CA PRO A 462 -25.64 -9.47 38.26
C PRO A 462 -27.06 -9.17 38.75
N ILE A 463 -28.06 -9.76 38.10
CA ILE A 463 -29.46 -9.66 38.54
C ILE A 463 -29.71 -10.76 39.58
N ARG A 464 -30.00 -10.35 40.84
CA ARG A 464 -30.42 -11.27 41.89
C ARG A 464 -31.95 -11.35 41.93
N ASN A 465 -32.52 -12.43 41.41
CA ASN A 465 -33.96 -12.69 41.50
C ASN A 465 -34.30 -13.29 42.88
N SER A 466 -34.89 -12.50 43.79
CA SER A 466 -35.45 -13.05 45.04
C SER A 466 -36.80 -13.71 44.75
N LYS A 467 -36.96 -15.00 45.08
CA LYS A 467 -38.23 -15.71 44.93
C LYS A 467 -39.32 -15.06 45.79
N SER A 468 -40.46 -14.73 45.18
CA SER A 468 -41.63 -14.20 45.89
C SER A 468 -42.15 -15.25 46.89
N SER A 469 -42.31 -14.87 48.16
CA SER A 469 -42.80 -15.76 49.23
C SER A 469 -44.31 -15.67 49.36
N ALA A 470 -45.00 -16.80 49.58
CA ALA A 470 -46.45 -16.83 49.78
C ALA A 470 -46.92 -16.04 51.03
N TRP A 471 -46.01 -15.73 51.96
CA TRP A 471 -46.29 -14.95 53.18
C TRP A 471 -46.27 -13.43 52.99
N VAL A 472 -46.25 -12.95 51.75
CA VAL A 472 -46.27 -11.51 51.44
C VAL A 472 -47.49 -10.80 52.05
N PHE A 473 -48.62 -11.50 52.26
CA PHE A 473 -49.81 -10.90 52.89
C PHE A 473 -49.64 -10.53 54.37
N LEU A 474 -48.62 -11.05 55.08
CA LEU A 474 -48.32 -10.66 56.46
C LEU A 474 -47.34 -9.48 56.56
N LYS A 475 -46.64 -9.12 55.47
CA LYS A 475 -45.73 -7.97 55.43
C LYS A 475 -46.36 -6.59 55.71
N PRO A 476 -47.64 -6.32 55.40
CA PRO A 476 -48.22 -4.99 55.58
C PRO A 476 -48.22 -4.49 57.04
N PHE A 477 -48.18 -5.40 58.03
CA PHE A 477 -48.16 -5.06 59.44
C PHE A 477 -46.97 -5.70 60.15
N THR A 478 -46.36 -4.96 61.07
CA THR A 478 -45.31 -5.51 61.94
C THR A 478 -45.89 -6.57 62.87
N ALA A 479 -45.05 -7.49 63.36
CA ALA A 479 -45.47 -8.49 64.34
C ALA A 479 -46.10 -7.84 65.58
N GLU A 480 -45.58 -6.67 66.00
CA GLU A 480 -46.14 -5.87 67.09
C GLU A 480 -47.57 -5.40 66.79
N MET A 481 -47.86 -4.90 65.59
CA MET A 481 -49.22 -4.50 65.20
C MET A 481 -50.20 -5.67 65.15
N TRP A 482 -49.73 -6.86 64.74
CA TRP A 482 -50.53 -8.09 64.81
C TRP A 482 -50.83 -8.48 66.26
N CYS A 483 -49.85 -8.39 67.15
CA CYS A 483 -50.04 -8.63 68.59
C CYS A 483 -51.00 -7.62 69.22
N VAL A 484 -50.86 -6.33 68.92
CA VAL A 484 -51.77 -5.27 69.40
C VAL A 484 -53.19 -5.50 68.87
N THR A 485 -53.33 -5.90 67.61
CA THR A 485 -54.63 -6.29 67.04
C THR A 485 -55.25 -7.44 67.84
N ALA A 486 -54.50 -8.51 68.07
CA ALA A 486 -54.98 -9.67 68.82
C ALA A 486 -55.36 -9.29 70.27
N ALA A 487 -54.57 -8.46 70.94
CA ALA A 487 -54.86 -7.97 72.29
C ALA A 487 -56.11 -7.08 72.31
N SER A 488 -56.26 -6.16 71.36
CA SER A 488 -57.45 -5.30 71.24
C SER A 488 -58.72 -6.12 71.02
N PHE A 489 -58.63 -7.20 70.24
CA PHE A 489 -59.73 -8.13 70.00
C PHE A 489 -60.20 -8.83 71.28
N VAL A 490 -59.26 -9.29 72.11
CA VAL A 490 -59.58 -9.90 73.41
C VAL A 490 -60.21 -8.87 74.36
N MET A 491 -59.64 -7.66 74.43
CA MET A 491 -60.17 -6.58 75.27
C MET A 491 -61.62 -6.22 74.92
N ILE A 492 -61.91 -6.06 73.63
CA ILE A 492 -63.26 -5.82 73.12
C ILE A 492 -64.21 -6.95 73.50
N ALA A 493 -63.77 -8.20 73.34
CA ALA A 493 -64.59 -9.35 73.71
C ALA A 493 -64.96 -9.31 75.20
N VAL A 494 -64.04 -8.86 76.07
CA VAL A 494 -64.30 -8.74 77.51
C VAL A 494 -65.31 -7.64 77.80
N VAL A 495 -65.18 -6.48 77.13
CA VAL A 495 -66.11 -5.36 77.29
C VAL A 495 -67.52 -5.75 76.87
N ILE A 496 -67.68 -6.40 75.71
CA ILE A 496 -68.97 -6.91 75.23
C ILE A 496 -69.54 -7.91 76.24
N TRP A 497 -68.72 -8.85 76.72
CA TRP A 497 -69.15 -9.81 77.73
C TRP A 497 -69.66 -9.13 79.00
N VAL A 498 -68.95 -8.14 79.55
CA VAL A 498 -69.40 -7.42 80.77
C VAL A 498 -70.74 -6.70 80.55
N LEU A 499 -70.92 -6.07 79.39
CA LEU A 499 -72.13 -5.29 79.07
C LEU A 499 -73.35 -6.19 78.81
N GLU A 500 -73.19 -7.21 77.96
CA GLU A 500 -74.27 -8.11 77.54
C GLU A 500 -74.62 -9.13 78.64
N HIS A 501 -73.65 -9.57 79.46
CA HIS A 501 -73.91 -10.54 80.54
C HIS A 501 -74.97 -10.06 81.55
N ARG A 502 -75.13 -8.75 81.70
CA ARG A 502 -76.11 -8.16 82.63
C ARG A 502 -77.54 -8.17 82.09
N VAL A 503 -77.73 -8.17 80.78
CA VAL A 503 -79.04 -7.93 80.13
C VAL A 503 -79.50 -9.11 79.28
N ASN A 504 -78.57 -9.85 78.67
CA ASN A 504 -78.85 -10.89 77.69
C ASN A 504 -78.64 -12.29 78.29
N ASP A 505 -79.66 -13.14 78.22
CA ASP A 505 -79.63 -14.48 78.78
C ASP A 505 -78.75 -15.45 77.96
N ASP A 506 -78.43 -15.13 76.70
CA ASP A 506 -77.50 -15.92 75.86
C ASP A 506 -76.05 -15.88 76.36
N PHE A 507 -75.70 -14.85 77.15
CA PHE A 507 -74.40 -14.71 77.81
C PHE A 507 -74.38 -15.31 79.23
N ARG A 508 -75.45 -16.00 79.63
CA ARG A 508 -75.58 -16.69 80.93
C ARG A 508 -75.60 -18.20 80.73
N GLY A 509 -74.52 -18.86 81.14
CA GLY A 509 -74.36 -20.31 81.03
C GLY A 509 -73.08 -20.82 81.71
N PRO A 510 -72.72 -22.11 81.61
CA PRO A 510 -71.47 -22.64 82.16
C PRO A 510 -70.26 -21.91 81.56
N PRO A 511 -69.16 -21.71 82.31
CA PRO A 511 -68.06 -20.79 81.97
C PRO A 511 -67.42 -21.07 80.60
N ARG A 512 -67.41 -22.34 80.15
CA ARG A 512 -66.91 -22.73 78.82
C ARG A 512 -67.77 -22.18 77.67
N ARG A 513 -69.09 -22.12 77.83
CA ARG A 513 -70.02 -21.59 76.82
C ARG A 513 -69.88 -20.07 76.72
N GLN A 514 -69.70 -19.40 77.86
CA GLN A 514 -69.49 -17.94 77.90
C GLN A 514 -68.23 -17.52 77.14
N LEU A 515 -67.10 -18.21 77.33
CA LEU A 515 -65.85 -17.91 76.61
C LEU A 515 -65.99 -18.10 75.09
N VAL A 516 -66.66 -19.16 74.65
CA VAL A 516 -66.86 -19.42 73.21
C VAL A 516 -67.78 -18.37 72.59
N THR A 517 -68.90 -18.05 73.23
CA THR A 517 -69.83 -17.00 72.75
C THR A 517 -69.15 -15.64 72.71
N MET A 518 -68.34 -15.30 73.73
CA MET A 518 -67.56 -14.07 73.80
C MET A 518 -66.59 -13.90 72.61
N PHE A 519 -65.78 -14.92 72.31
CA PHE A 519 -64.83 -14.84 71.20
C PHE A 519 -65.51 -14.93 69.84
N MET A 520 -66.54 -15.78 69.68
CA MET A 520 -67.28 -15.88 68.42
C MET A 520 -68.06 -14.60 68.09
N PHE A 521 -68.66 -13.95 69.09
CA PHE A 521 -69.37 -12.70 68.89
C PHE A 521 -68.43 -11.56 68.54
N SER A 522 -67.29 -11.44 69.23
CA SER A 522 -66.23 -10.47 68.88
C SER A 522 -65.67 -10.74 67.47
N PHE A 523 -65.48 -12.02 67.10
CA PHE A 523 -64.96 -12.39 65.77
C PHE A 523 -65.97 -12.05 64.67
N SER A 524 -67.26 -12.34 64.90
CA SER A 524 -68.34 -11.98 63.98
C SER A 524 -68.40 -10.46 63.77
N THR A 525 -68.30 -9.65 64.83
CA THR A 525 -68.32 -8.18 64.72
C THR A 525 -67.10 -7.58 64.00
N LEU A 526 -65.96 -8.28 63.96
CA LEU A 526 -64.80 -7.85 63.17
C LEU A 526 -64.97 -8.06 61.65
N PHE A 527 -65.79 -9.03 61.24
CA PHE A 527 -65.87 -9.48 59.83
C PHE A 527 -67.27 -9.40 59.21
N LYS A 528 -68.34 -9.12 59.97
CA LYS A 528 -69.71 -8.94 59.46
C LYS A 528 -70.19 -7.49 59.54
N THR A 529 -70.92 -7.08 58.50
CA THR A 529 -71.72 -5.86 58.45
C THR A 529 -73.02 -6.07 59.25
N ASN A 530 -73.25 -5.21 60.24
CA ASN A 530 -74.29 -5.33 61.30
C ASN A 530 -75.70 -5.71 60.80
N SER A 531 -76.26 -6.81 61.31
CA SER A 531 -77.66 -7.20 61.06
C SER A 531 -78.30 -7.99 62.23
N GLU A 532 -78.13 -7.55 63.48
CA GLU A 532 -78.95 -8.06 64.61
C GLU A 532 -79.41 -6.89 65.50
N GLU A 533 -80.62 -6.99 66.06
CA GLU A 533 -81.24 -5.97 66.93
C GLU A 533 -80.66 -6.02 68.35
N TYR A 534 -80.12 -4.88 68.81
CA TYR A 534 -79.48 -4.74 70.13
C TYR A 534 -80.31 -3.87 71.09
N LEU A 535 -80.42 -4.30 72.35
CA LEU A 535 -81.38 -3.78 73.33
C LEU A 535 -80.89 -2.62 74.23
N THR A 536 -79.64 -2.14 74.10
CA THR A 536 -79.13 -1.01 74.94
C THR A 536 -78.31 0.05 74.17
N SER A 537 -78.61 1.33 74.39
CA SER A 537 -77.96 2.48 73.73
C SER A 537 -76.46 2.65 74.02
N ILE A 538 -75.92 2.00 75.07
CA ILE A 538 -74.48 2.07 75.42
C ILE A 538 -73.66 1.04 74.62
N THR A 539 -74.25 -0.11 74.28
CA THR A 539 -73.63 -1.12 73.41
C THR A 539 -73.39 -0.58 72.00
N TYR A 540 -74.26 0.33 71.54
CA TYR A 540 -74.08 1.07 70.29
C TYR A 540 -72.79 1.90 70.23
N VAL A 541 -72.37 2.52 71.34
CA VAL A 541 -71.15 3.33 71.38
C VAL A 541 -69.90 2.45 71.29
N GLY A 542 -69.89 1.31 72.00
CA GLY A 542 -68.79 0.34 71.93
C GLY A 542 -68.64 -0.26 70.53
N LEU A 543 -69.76 -0.61 69.89
CA LEU A 543 -69.78 -1.13 68.52
C LEU A 543 -69.44 -0.06 67.47
N PHE A 544 -69.79 1.21 67.71
CA PHE A 544 -69.38 2.32 66.83
C PHE A 544 -67.86 2.52 66.84
N PHE A 545 -67.22 2.45 68.02
CA PHE A 545 -65.76 2.49 68.11
C PHE A 545 -65.11 1.32 67.38
N GLN A 546 -65.65 0.11 67.52
CA GLN A 546 -65.12 -1.07 66.86
C GLN A 546 -65.33 -1.05 65.33
N SER A 547 -66.50 -0.61 64.86
CA SER A 547 -66.77 -0.40 63.44
C SER A 547 -65.85 0.68 62.86
N SER A 548 -65.61 1.76 63.59
CA SER A 548 -64.67 2.83 63.18
C SER A 548 -63.23 2.29 63.08
N VAL A 549 -62.78 1.48 64.03
CA VAL A 549 -61.45 0.84 63.98
C VAL A 549 -61.34 -0.16 62.82
N SER A 550 -62.39 -0.96 62.57
CA SER A 550 -62.42 -1.89 61.42
C SER A 550 -62.43 -1.16 60.07
N VAL A 551 -63.16 -0.04 59.96
CA VAL A 551 -63.20 0.81 58.75
C VAL A 551 -61.84 1.48 58.53
N ILE A 552 -61.23 2.06 59.57
CA ILE A 552 -59.88 2.64 59.48
C ILE A 552 -58.85 1.59 59.06
N LYS A 553 -58.98 0.35 59.56
CA LYS A 553 -58.10 -0.76 59.18
C LYS A 553 -58.32 -1.22 57.74
N GLY A 554 -59.57 -1.26 57.28
CA GLY A 554 -59.91 -1.51 55.86
C GLY A 554 -59.29 -0.47 54.93
N TYR A 555 -59.41 0.83 55.27
CA TYR A 555 -58.79 1.91 54.51
C TYR A 555 -57.25 1.88 54.52
N LEU A 556 -56.62 1.46 55.63
CA LEU A 556 -55.17 1.25 55.70
C LEU A 556 -54.70 0.07 54.83
N ILE A 557 -55.51 -0.96 54.66
CA ILE A 557 -55.20 -2.11 53.81
C ILE A 557 -55.41 -1.75 52.32
N ASP A 558 -56.48 -1.01 52.00
CA ASP A 558 -56.75 -0.55 50.63
C ASP A 558 -55.80 0.57 50.19
N GLY A 559 -55.34 1.43 51.12
CA GLY A 559 -54.33 2.47 50.85
C GLY A 559 -52.92 1.94 50.55
N ILE A 560 -52.68 0.64 50.73
CA ILE A 560 -51.42 -0.03 50.35
C ILE A 560 -51.46 -0.52 48.89
N ARG A 561 -52.60 -0.39 48.19
CA ARG A 561 -52.67 -0.52 46.73
C ARG A 561 -52.50 0.84 46.06
N LEU A 562 -51.26 1.23 45.81
CA LEU A 562 -50.75 1.91 44.58
C LEU A 562 -49.33 2.47 44.81
N PRO A 563 -48.41 2.42 43.83
CA PRO A 563 -48.29 1.52 42.68
C PRO A 563 -47.36 0.32 42.92
#